data_AF-A0A7Y3BAS9-F1
#
_entry.id   AF-A0A7Y3BAS9-F1
#
_cell.length_a   1.000
_cell.length_b   1.000
_cell.length_c   1.000
_cell.angle_alpha   90.00
_cell.angle_beta   90.00
_cell.angle_gamma   90.00
#
_symmetry.space_group_name_H-M   'P 1'
#
loop_
_entity.id
_entity.type
_entity.pdbx_description
1 polymer ?
#
loop_
_entity_poly.entity_id
_entity_poly.type
_entity_poly.pdbx_seq_one_letter_code
_entity_poly.pdbx_strand_id
1 'polypeptide(L)' 'MKKLILINAIIWATLILASAYLFKDHPNYNWFFGILLVGFTFVNSLMAKHEKQNAKTRCS' A
#
# COMPACT_ATOMS: atom_id res chain seq x y z
N MET A 1 9.19 1.59 -13.44
CA MET A 1 7.98 1.56 -12.58
C MET A 1 8.03 0.48 -11.50
N LYS A 2 8.46 -0.75 -11.80
CA LYS A 2 8.60 -1.84 -10.80
C LYS A 2 9.35 -1.47 -9.51
N LYS A 3 10.47 -0.74 -9.60
CA LYS A 3 11.22 -0.26 -8.42
C LYS A 3 10.41 0.70 -7.54
N LEU A 4 9.56 1.54 -8.13
CA LEU A 4 8.72 2.49 -7.39
C LEU A 4 7.57 1.77 -6.66
N ILE A 5 6.98 0.75 -7.29
CA ILE A 5 5.94 -0.09 -6.67
C ILE A 5 6.52 -0.84 -5.46
N LEU A 6 7.74 -1.37 -5.60
CA LEU A 6 8.45 -2.06 -4.52
C LEU A 6 8.75 -1.11 -3.35
N ILE A 7 9.26 0.09 -3.63
CA ILE A 7 9.55 1.10 -2.60
C ILE A 7 8.26 1.53 -1.88
N ASN A 8 7.17 1.77 -2.62
CA ASN A 8 5.86 2.07 -2.02
C ASN A 8 5.39 0.94 -1.10
N ALA A 9 5.52 -0.31 -1.54
CA ALA A 9 5.11 -1.46 -0.74
C ALA A 9 5.92 -1.58 0.57
N ILE A 10 7.23 -1.34 0.51
CA ILE A 10 8.12 -1.36 1.68
C ILE A 10 7.74 -0.23 2.66
N ILE A 11 7.49 0.98 2.17
CA ILE A 11 7.07 2.13 3.02
C ILE A 11 5.79 1.79 3.77
N TRP A 12 4.77 1.26 3.08
CA TRP A 12 3.53 0.85 3.72
C TRP A 12 3.71 -0.30 4.70
N ALA A 13 4.55 -1.29 4.38
CA ALA A 13 4.85 -2.39 5.29
C ALA A 13 5.51 -1.89 6.58
N THR A 14 6.49 -0.97 6.48
CA THR A 14 7.11 -0.34 7.65
C THR A 14 6.11 0.49 8.44
N LEU A 15 5.23 1.25 7.77
CA LEU A 15 4.22 2.08 8.42
C LEU A 15 3.18 1.23 9.18
N ILE A 16 2.72 0.14 8.57
CA ILE A 16 1.81 -0.83 9.18
C ILE A 16 2.48 -1.47 10.40
N LEU A 17 3.74 -1.92 10.27
CA LEU A 17 4.49 -2.55 11.35
C LEU A 17 4.74 -1.58 12.51
N ALA A 18 5.12 -0.34 12.22
CA ALA A 18 5.30 0.72 13.22
C ALA A 18 3.97 1.04 13.92
N SER A 19 2.88 1.17 13.16
CA SER A 19 1.54 1.39 13.73
C SER A 19 1.11 0.24 14.63
N ALA A 20 1.45 -0.99 14.25
CA ALA A 20 1.14 -2.19 15.03
C ALA A 20 1.89 -2.21 16.34
N TYR A 21 3.15 -1.81 16.33
CA TYR A 21 3.94 -1.77 17.54
C TYR A 21 3.51 -0.63 18.49
N LEU A 22 3.25 0.56 17.95
CA LEU A 22 2.92 1.76 18.74
C LEU A 22 1.49 1.77 19.27
N PHE A 23 0.52 1.23 18.52
CA PHE A 23 -0.90 1.38 18.83
C PHE A 23 -1.57 0.09 19.27
N LYS A 24 -0.83 -1.01 19.54
CA LYS A 24 -1.43 -2.31 19.92
C LYS A 24 -2.40 -2.25 21.10
N ASP A 25 -2.19 -1.32 22.03
CA ASP A 25 -2.98 -1.20 23.26
C ASP A 25 -4.17 -0.23 23.12
N HIS A 26 -4.35 0.40 21.95
CA HIS A 26 -5.49 1.28 21.70
C HIS A 26 -6.75 0.47 21.33
N PRO A 27 -7.91 0.76 21.94
CA PRO A 27 -9.16 0.01 21.69
C PRO A 27 -9.62 0.07 20.23
N ASN A 28 -9.23 1.12 19.50
CA ASN A 28 -9.62 1.34 18.10
C ASN A 28 -8.57 0.85 17.10
N TYR A 29 -7.48 0.23 17.56
CA TYR A 29 -6.37 -0.19 16.71
C TYR A 29 -6.81 -1.17 15.61
N ASN A 30 -7.71 -2.11 15.90
CA ASN A 30 -8.24 -3.03 14.89
C ASN A 30 -8.94 -2.31 13.73
N TRP A 31 -9.69 -1.25 14.03
CA TRP A 31 -10.39 -0.46 13.02
C TRP A 31 -9.39 0.36 12.18
N PHE A 32 -8.42 0.97 12.85
CA PHE A 32 -7.35 1.72 12.22
C PHE A 32 -6.49 0.85 11.29
N PHE A 33 -6.12 -0.35 11.76
CA PHE A 33 -5.38 -1.35 11.00
C PHE A 33 -6.16 -1.85 9.78
N GLY A 34 -7.47 -2.07 9.93
CA GLY A 34 -8.36 -2.42 8.82
C GLY A 34 -8.39 -1.36 7.73
N ILE A 35 -8.54 -0.08 8.09
CA ILE A 35 -8.48 1.03 7.12
C ILE A 35 -7.12 1.09 6.43
N LEU A 36 -6.04 0.90 7.19
CA LEU A 36 -4.66 0.89 6.67
C LEU A 36 -4.45 -0.21 5.62
N LEU A 37 -4.95 -1.42 5.86
CA LEU A 37 -4.87 -2.52 4.90
C LEU A 37 -5.71 -2.28 3.64
N VAL A 38 -6.91 -1.71 3.79
CA VAL A 38 -7.77 -1.37 2.65
C VAL A 38 -7.12 -0.27 1.81
N GLY A 39 -6.60 0.78 2.45
CA GLY A 39 -5.88 1.86 1.79
C GLY A 39 -4.63 1.36 1.06
N PHE A 40 -3.83 0.51 1.71
CA PHE A 40 -2.67 -0.14 1.10
C PHE A 40 -3.05 -0.93 -0.16
N THR A 41 -4.06 -1.78 -0.06
CA THR A 41 -4.53 -2.63 -1.16
C THR A 41 -5.05 -1.78 -2.31
N PHE A 42 -5.82 -0.73 -2.01
CA PHE A 42 -6.37 0.17 -3.02
C PHE A 42 -5.26 0.92 -3.77
N VAL A 43 -4.31 1.52 -3.05
CA VAL A 43 -3.19 2.26 -3.65
C VAL A 43 -2.30 1.33 -4.48
N ASN A 44 -1.98 0.13 -3.97
CA ASN A 44 -1.19 -0.84 -4.73
C ASN A 44 -1.92 -1.33 -5.99
N SER A 45 -3.24 -1.57 -5.90
CA SER A 45 -4.05 -1.99 -7.04
C SER A 45 -4.15 -0.88 -8.10
N LEU A 46 -4.33 0.38 -7.68
CA LEU A 46 -4.34 1.54 -8.57
C LEU A 46 -2.99 1.71 -9.28
N MET A 47 -1.89 1.61 -8.53
CA MET A 47 -0.54 1.76 -9.07
C MET A 47 -0.19 0.62 -10.04
N ALA A 48 -0.63 -0.61 -9.75
CA ALA A 48 -0.51 -1.75 -10.65
C ALA A 48 -1.32 -1.57 -11.95
N LYS A 49 -2.55 -1.03 -11.87
CA LYS A 49 -3.34 -0.67 -13.06
C LYS A 49 -2.64 0.40 -13.90
N HIS A 50 -2.08 1.42 -13.27
CA HIS A 50 -1.34 2.48 -13.95
C HIS A 50 -0.09 1.93 -14.66
N GLU A 51 0.66 1.02 -14.04
CA GLU A 51 1.79 0.35 -14.72
C GLU A 51 1.31 -0.43 -15.95
N LYS A 52 0.23 -1.18 -15.81
CA LYS A 52 -0.34 -1.99 -16.89
C LYS A 52 -0.84 -1.14 -18.07
N GLN A 53 -1.40 0.04 -17.80
CA GLN A 53 -1.78 1.00 -18.84
C GLN A 53 -0.57 1.60 -19.55
N ASN A 54 0.47 2.00 -18.83
CA ASN A 54 1.72 2.51 -19.43
C ASN A 54 2.42 1.47 -20.32
N ALA A 55 2.33 0.18 -19.97
CA ALA A 55 2.83 -0.90 -20.83
C ALA A 55 2.01 -1.06 -22.12
N LYS A 56 0.71 -0.74 -22.09
CA LYS A 56 -0.19 -0.86 -23.26
C LYS A 56 -0.07 0.33 -24.22
N THR A 57 0.16 1.53 -23.70
CA THR A 57 0.33 2.76 -24.52
C THR A 57 1.66 2.80 -25.28
N ARG A 58 2.68 2.04 -24.85
CA ARG A 58 4.01 2.01 -25.49
C ARG A 58 4.08 1.11 -26.73
N CYS A 59 3.03 0.33 -27.02
CA CYS A 59 2.95 -0.55 -28.18
C CYS A 59 1.93 -0.07 -29.24
N SER A 60 1.50 1.19 -29.18
CA SER A 60 0.61 1.80 -30.18
C SER A 60 1.31 2.88 -30.97
#